data_AF-A0A290Z891-F1
#
_entry.id   AF-A0A290Z891-F1
#
_cell.length_a   1.000
_cell.length_b   1.000
_cell.length_c   1.000
_cell.angle_alpha   90.00
_cell.angle_beta   90.00
_cell.angle_gamma   90.00
#
_symmetry.space_group_name_H-M   'P 1'
#
loop_
_entity.id
_entity.type
_entity.pdbx_description
1 polymer ?
#
loop_
_entity_poly.entity_id
_entity_poly.type
_entity_poly.pdbx_seq_one_letter_code
_entity_poly.pdbx_strand_id
1 'polypeptide(L)'
;MARRNEALLRWFRQTGWTQRELARAVTRLGQARGCNVAPDSSRVRRWLEGERPRQPVPELLAALFSERLGRPVGPEDLGLGSGAPPGSELGWDQRGLVTALQDFTRSDLMIKRRDVLGATAALATGTVLEDRLRGWLDPVRAHASPAASAGRIGTAEIAEIEAATRTFWTWDAKVGGGLYREAVVGQLKAMTDLLEHAYPEQIGRRLFRSTADLARLAGWMSHDVGLQGTAQRYFTFALHCAKRAGDQRLGVEVLSRMARQMVHVGKPREALSLVALARRGAGGRIAEAEQAMLGTCEAWAWAALGDAGRVDRAVGEAQERFSRAVAGDAPSWLGYFDQAGLSGMAGLSYRTLAEGDPGLAGRAEPHIDAALRLRNRDTYARSNLFDLISLLGVRIVQGEHAEAERMVRRVLPVTGRISSTRTVDRIRPLARRARADAARSADAARLAESLDGLLAV
;
A
#
# COMPACT_ATOMS: atom_id res chain seq x y z
N MET A 1 -19.19 35.16 10.33
CA MET A 1 -17.78 35.57 10.42
C MET A 1 -16.96 34.34 10.82
N ALA A 2 -15.85 34.06 10.14
CA ALA A 2 -14.99 32.93 10.48
C ALA A 2 -14.35 33.14 11.86
N ARG A 3 -14.25 32.08 12.66
CA ARG A 3 -13.57 32.12 13.97
C ARG A 3 -12.06 32.29 13.73
N ARG A 4 -11.44 33.25 14.41
CA ARG A 4 -9.99 33.55 14.34
C ARG A 4 -9.15 32.29 14.56
N ASN A 5 -8.05 32.12 13.82
CA ASN A 5 -7.12 31.00 14.02
C ASN A 5 -6.13 31.32 15.15
N GLU A 6 -6.56 31.08 16.40
CA GLU A 6 -5.76 31.34 17.60
C GLU A 6 -4.45 30.53 17.64
N ALA A 7 -4.43 29.33 17.06
CA ALA A 7 -3.23 28.49 17.00
C ALA A 7 -2.16 29.12 16.11
N LEU A 8 -2.50 29.44 14.85
CA LEU A 8 -1.59 30.13 13.94
C LEU A 8 -1.13 31.47 14.51
N LEU A 9 -2.04 32.24 15.13
CA LEU A 9 -1.71 33.52 15.74
C LEU A 9 -0.69 33.39 16.88
N ARG A 10 -0.82 32.38 17.73
CA ARG A 10 0.12 32.11 18.82
C ARG A 10 1.51 31.80 18.29
N TRP A 11 1.62 30.93 17.29
CA TRP A 11 2.89 30.57 16.67
C TRP A 11 3.51 31.76 15.93
N PHE A 12 2.70 32.52 15.18
CA PHE A 12 3.12 33.73 14.49
C PHE A 12 3.74 34.78 15.41
N ARG A 13 3.19 34.97 16.62
CA ARG A 13 3.76 35.89 17.61
C ARG A 13 5.13 35.46 18.14
N GLN A 14 5.43 34.16 18.16
CA GLN A 14 6.69 33.62 18.69
C GLN A 14 7.86 33.77 17.72
N THR A 15 7.61 33.97 16.41
CA THR A 15 8.67 34.05 15.41
C THR A 15 9.25 35.45 15.21
N GLY A 16 8.55 36.48 15.70
CA GLY A 16 8.86 37.89 15.47
C GLY A 16 8.63 38.37 14.04
N TRP A 17 7.97 37.59 13.18
CA TRP A 17 7.72 37.98 11.79
C TRP A 17 6.61 39.03 11.66
N THR A 18 6.79 39.93 10.71
CA THR A 18 5.68 40.72 10.13
C THR A 18 4.90 39.87 9.11
N GLN A 19 3.65 40.25 8.83
CA GLN A 19 2.83 39.54 7.84
C GLN A 19 3.47 39.55 6.45
N ARG A 20 4.17 40.63 6.10
CA ARG A 20 4.90 40.78 4.84
C ARG A 20 6.13 39.86 4.77
N GLU A 21 6.82 39.65 5.87
CA GLU A 21 7.96 38.73 5.94
C GLU A 21 7.51 37.28 5.84
N LEU A 22 6.42 36.90 6.54
CA LEU A 22 5.86 35.55 6.41
C LEU A 22 5.38 35.30 4.98
N ALA A 23 4.70 36.27 4.34
CA ALA A 23 4.30 36.17 2.95
C ALA A 23 5.49 35.91 2.01
N ARG A 24 6.57 36.70 2.17
CA ARG A 24 7.82 36.53 1.39
C ARG A 24 8.50 35.19 1.66
N ALA A 25 8.50 34.71 2.90
CA ALA A 25 9.07 33.44 3.28
C ALA A 25 8.30 32.27 2.65
N VAL A 26 6.95 32.34 2.65
CA VAL A 26 6.09 31.36 1.98
C VAL A 26 6.34 31.35 0.47
N THR A 27 6.43 32.52 -0.18
CA THR A 27 6.76 32.61 -1.61
C THR A 27 8.12 31.99 -1.91
N ARG A 28 9.15 32.31 -1.11
CA ARG A 28 10.51 31.81 -1.29
C ARG A 28 10.60 30.30 -1.12
N LEU A 29 9.99 29.75 -0.07
CA LEU A 29 9.96 28.32 0.17
C LEU A 29 9.10 27.59 -0.87
N GLY A 30 8.00 28.20 -1.31
CA GLY A 30 7.17 27.72 -2.40
C GLY A 30 7.98 27.59 -3.69
N GLN A 31 8.71 28.64 -4.09
CA GLN A 31 9.60 28.63 -5.25
C GLN A 31 10.70 27.56 -5.15
N ALA A 32 11.35 27.44 -3.98
CA ALA A 32 12.37 26.42 -3.74
C ALA A 32 11.82 24.98 -3.84
N ARG A 33 10.52 24.79 -3.57
CA ARG A 33 9.80 23.51 -3.67
C ARG A 33 9.00 23.37 -4.97
N GLY A 34 9.21 24.24 -5.97
CA GLY A 34 8.50 24.19 -7.26
C GLY A 34 7.00 24.49 -7.19
N CYS A 35 6.52 25.05 -6.09
CA CYS A 35 5.12 25.41 -5.88
C CYS A 35 4.86 26.88 -6.25
N ASN A 36 3.91 27.13 -7.15
CA ASN A 36 3.54 28.51 -7.51
C ASN A 36 2.58 29.12 -6.49
N VAL A 37 3.14 29.65 -5.39
CA VAL A 37 2.39 30.34 -4.34
C VAL A 37 3.02 31.71 -4.08
N ALA A 38 2.23 32.77 -4.17
CA ALA A 38 2.67 34.15 -3.92
C ALA A 38 1.66 34.91 -3.04
N PRO A 39 1.54 34.58 -1.74
CA PRO A 39 0.66 35.33 -0.85
C PRO A 39 1.20 36.74 -0.60
N ASP A 40 0.32 37.67 -0.28
CA ASP A 40 0.65 39.00 0.21
C ASP A 40 0.34 39.14 1.71
N SER A 41 0.63 40.30 2.30
CA SER A 41 0.34 40.55 3.72
C SER A 41 -1.15 40.47 4.03
N SER A 42 -2.02 40.85 3.08
CA SER A 42 -3.48 40.77 3.22
C SER A 42 -3.96 39.32 3.31
N ARG A 43 -3.37 38.42 2.51
CA ARG A 43 -3.63 36.98 2.53
C ARG A 43 -3.20 36.35 3.86
N VAL A 44 -2.02 36.72 4.36
CA VAL A 44 -1.54 36.29 5.68
C VAL A 44 -2.46 36.78 6.79
N ARG A 45 -2.92 38.04 6.73
CA ARG A 45 -3.91 38.58 7.68
C ARG A 45 -5.19 37.73 7.69
N ARG A 46 -5.72 37.41 6.50
CA ARG A 46 -6.92 36.57 6.36
C ARG A 46 -6.72 35.18 6.97
N TRP A 47 -5.53 34.59 6.85
CA TRP A 47 -5.21 33.31 7.50
C TRP A 47 -5.22 33.40 9.03
N LEU A 48 -4.64 34.47 9.58
CA LEU A 48 -4.68 34.75 11.02
C LEU A 48 -6.11 34.99 11.52
N GLU A 49 -6.96 35.58 10.68
CA GLU A 49 -8.38 35.83 10.94
C GLU A 49 -9.28 34.59 10.75
N GLY A 50 -8.71 33.44 10.37
CA GLY A 50 -9.41 32.16 10.32
C GLY A 50 -9.67 31.60 8.92
N GLU A 51 -9.25 32.30 7.85
CA GLU A 51 -9.31 31.72 6.51
C GLU A 51 -8.30 30.58 6.37
N ARG A 52 -8.78 29.43 5.89
CA ARG A 52 -7.87 28.30 5.63
C ARG A 52 -7.12 28.50 4.31
N PRO A 53 -5.78 28.51 4.31
CA PRO A 53 -5.01 28.46 3.08
C PRO A 53 -5.26 27.13 2.35
N ARG A 54 -5.27 27.18 1.01
CA ARG A 54 -5.29 25.97 0.18
C ARG A 54 -3.90 25.31 0.19
N GLN A 55 -3.89 24.00 -0.03
CA GLN A 55 -2.68 23.23 -0.33
C GLN A 55 -1.86 23.92 -1.43
N PRO A 56 -0.52 24.01 -1.33
CA PRO A 56 0.38 23.41 -0.32
C PRO A 56 0.78 24.37 0.83
N VAL A 57 0.04 25.47 1.04
CA VAL A 57 0.45 26.52 1.98
C VAL A 57 0.49 26.08 3.45
N PRO A 58 -0.42 25.24 3.98
CA PRO A 58 -0.33 24.74 5.35
C PRO A 58 1.03 24.06 5.67
N GLU A 59 1.56 23.28 4.72
CA GLU A 59 2.82 22.54 4.83
C GLU A 59 4.03 23.48 4.73
N LEU A 60 3.94 24.51 3.87
CA LEU A 60 4.95 25.55 3.78
C LEU A 60 5.03 26.34 5.08
N LEU A 61 3.88 26.69 5.67
CA LEU A 61 3.84 27.35 6.97
C LEU A 61 4.45 26.47 8.06
N ALA A 62 4.02 25.21 8.18
CA ALA A 62 4.56 24.25 9.15
C ALA A 62 6.09 24.13 9.07
N ALA A 63 6.64 23.99 7.87
CA ALA A 63 8.09 23.94 7.65
C ALA A 63 8.81 25.23 8.08
N LEU A 64 8.27 26.39 7.69
CA LEU A 64 8.83 27.69 8.07
C LEU A 64 8.82 27.91 9.58
N PHE A 65 7.72 27.58 10.26
CA PHE A 65 7.62 27.68 11.71
C PHE A 65 8.55 26.71 12.42
N SER A 66 8.71 25.49 11.88
CA SER A 66 9.63 24.49 12.44
C SER A 66 11.09 24.96 12.40
N GLU A 67 11.52 25.44 11.22
CA GLU A 67 12.86 25.96 11.01
C GLU A 67 13.14 27.17 11.91
N ARG A 68 12.19 28.11 11.97
CA ARG A 68 12.35 29.37 12.72
C ARG A 68 12.42 29.17 14.23
N LEU A 69 11.73 28.15 14.76
CA LEU A 69 11.60 27.91 16.20
C LEU A 69 12.49 26.76 16.70
N GLY A 70 13.24 26.11 15.81
CA GLY A 70 14.15 25.01 16.17
C GLY A 70 13.44 23.78 16.75
N ARG A 71 12.13 23.61 16.49
CA ARG A 71 11.34 22.46 16.95
C ARG A 71 10.33 22.04 15.89
N PRO A 72 9.95 20.76 15.81
CA PRO A 72 8.91 20.32 14.88
C PRO A 72 7.56 21.01 15.15
N VAL A 73 6.95 21.57 14.11
CA VAL A 73 5.61 22.17 14.11
C VAL A 73 4.87 21.66 12.88
N GLY A 74 3.76 20.96 13.09
CA GLY A 74 2.90 20.46 12.02
C GLY A 74 1.81 21.46 11.61
N PRO A 75 1.15 21.28 10.44
CA PRO A 75 -0.02 22.07 10.06
C PRO A 75 -1.13 22.04 11.12
N GLU A 76 -1.30 20.92 11.82
CA GLU A 76 -2.21 20.73 12.94
C GLU A 76 -1.91 21.66 14.13
N ASP A 77 -0.62 21.84 14.47
CA ASP A 77 -0.19 22.73 15.56
C ASP A 77 -0.52 24.20 15.25
N LEU A 78 -0.55 24.55 13.97
CA LEU A 78 -0.94 25.86 13.45
C LEU A 78 -2.47 26.01 13.33
N GLY A 79 -3.26 25.01 13.69
CA GLY A 79 -4.72 25.01 13.46
C GLY A 79 -5.10 24.99 11.97
N LEU A 80 -4.15 24.59 11.11
CA LEU A 80 -4.27 24.49 9.66
C LEU A 80 -4.35 23.05 9.15
N GLY A 81 -4.44 22.07 10.06
CA GLY A 81 -4.74 20.70 9.69
C GLY A 81 -6.00 20.63 8.81
N SER A 82 -6.00 19.70 7.85
CA SER A 82 -7.24 19.25 7.23
C SER A 82 -8.26 18.91 8.33
N GLY A 83 -9.54 19.16 8.09
CA GLY A 83 -10.56 19.05 9.14
C GLY A 83 -10.53 17.70 9.89
N ALA A 84 -10.83 17.77 11.18
CA ALA A 84 -10.94 16.67 12.16
C ALA A 84 -9.61 16.01 12.61
N PRO A 85 -9.52 15.57 13.88
CA PRO A 85 -8.33 14.90 14.42
C PRO A 85 -7.94 13.68 13.57
N PRO A 86 -6.65 13.32 13.53
CA PRO A 86 -6.19 12.11 12.85
C PRO A 86 -6.82 10.90 13.55
N GLY A 87 -7.90 10.39 12.95
CA GLY A 87 -8.72 9.31 13.50
C GLY A 87 -10.19 9.33 13.05
N SER A 88 -10.70 10.44 12.51
CA SER A 88 -12.14 10.59 12.19
C SER A 88 -12.47 10.97 10.73
N GLU A 89 -11.50 11.14 9.83
CA GLU A 89 -11.80 11.56 8.44
C GLU A 89 -12.49 10.46 7.60
N LEU A 90 -12.41 9.20 8.02
CA LEU A 90 -13.21 8.11 7.45
C LEU A 90 -14.27 7.73 8.48
N GLY A 91 -15.31 8.56 8.59
CA GLY A 91 -16.55 8.08 9.17
C GLY A 91 -16.97 6.83 8.42
N TRP A 92 -17.36 5.76 9.13
CA TRP A 92 -17.98 4.58 8.52
C TRP A 92 -19.39 4.89 7.95
N ASP A 93 -19.75 6.18 7.89
CA ASP A 93 -20.93 6.68 7.19
C ASP A 93 -20.66 6.75 5.66
N GLN A 94 -21.71 6.51 4.88
CA GLN A 94 -21.56 6.35 3.43
C GLN A 94 -21.18 7.65 2.72
N ARG A 95 -21.71 8.80 3.14
CA ARG A 95 -21.47 10.07 2.46
C ARG A 95 -20.01 10.48 2.63
N GLY A 96 -19.49 10.41 3.87
CA GLY A 96 -18.10 10.67 4.18
C GLY A 96 -17.16 9.75 3.43
N LEU A 97 -17.47 8.45 3.36
CA LEU A 97 -16.68 7.48 2.57
C LEU A 97 -16.63 7.85 1.08
N VAL A 98 -17.79 8.13 0.46
CA VAL A 98 -17.88 8.45 -0.97
C VAL A 98 -17.17 9.76 -1.29
N THR A 99 -17.41 10.83 -0.50
CA THR A 99 -16.72 12.11 -0.66
C THR A 99 -15.21 11.97 -0.51
N ALA A 100 -14.74 11.28 0.53
CA ALA A 100 -13.31 11.08 0.75
C ALA A 100 -12.65 10.27 -0.38
N LEU A 101 -13.33 9.24 -0.91
CA LEU A 101 -12.84 8.45 -2.04
C LEU A 101 -12.80 9.28 -3.33
N GLN A 102 -13.83 10.11 -3.57
CA GLN A 102 -13.91 10.99 -4.74
C GLN A 102 -12.82 12.06 -4.72
N ASP A 103 -12.62 12.72 -3.58
CA ASP A 103 -11.56 13.73 -3.41
C ASP A 103 -10.18 13.11 -3.59
N PHE A 104 -9.96 11.92 -3.01
CA PHE A 104 -8.68 11.23 -3.12
C PHE A 104 -8.37 10.78 -4.54
N THR A 105 -9.33 10.16 -5.24
CA THR A 105 -9.14 9.72 -6.63
C THR A 105 -8.91 10.89 -7.59
N ARG A 106 -9.65 12.00 -7.42
CA ARG A 106 -9.41 13.24 -8.17
C ARG A 106 -8.01 13.79 -7.91
N SER A 107 -7.59 13.88 -6.64
CA SER A 107 -6.26 14.36 -6.28
C SER A 107 -5.17 13.48 -6.90
N ASP A 108 -5.32 12.15 -6.81
CA ASP A 108 -4.35 11.19 -7.32
C ASP A 108 -4.18 11.24 -8.85
N LEU A 109 -5.27 11.49 -9.61
CA LEU A 109 -5.21 11.69 -11.06
C LEU A 109 -4.59 13.04 -11.48
N MET A 110 -4.64 14.05 -10.61
CA MET A 110 -4.07 15.38 -10.89
C MET A 110 -2.58 15.47 -10.60
N ILE A 111 -2.03 14.56 -9.79
CA ILE A 111 -0.59 14.47 -9.55
C ILE A 111 0.08 13.92 -10.82
N LYS A 112 0.73 14.81 -11.60
CA LYS A 112 1.52 14.39 -12.76
C LYS A 112 2.70 13.53 -12.29
N ARG A 113 3.07 12.52 -13.10
CA ARG A 113 4.19 11.57 -12.89
C ARG A 113 5.55 12.18 -12.49
N ARG A 114 5.76 13.49 -12.58
CA ARG A 114 7.02 14.18 -12.22
C ARG A 114 7.00 14.87 -10.84
N ASP A 115 5.85 14.93 -10.16
CA ASP A 115 5.70 15.58 -8.84
C ASP A 115 5.74 14.56 -7.67
N VAL A 116 6.24 13.35 -7.93
CA VAL A 116 6.21 12.17 -7.04
C VAL A 116 6.99 12.34 -5.71
N LEU A 117 7.67 13.46 -5.50
CA LEU A 117 8.41 13.72 -4.25
C LEU A 117 7.66 14.60 -3.23
N GLY A 118 6.46 15.13 -3.52
CA GLY A 118 5.83 16.16 -2.68
C GLY A 118 4.48 15.86 -2.03
N ALA A 119 3.65 14.98 -2.59
CA ALA A 119 2.24 14.83 -2.18
C ALA A 119 1.80 13.36 -2.03
N THR A 120 2.65 12.50 -1.48
CA THR A 120 2.21 11.15 -1.08
C THR A 120 1.48 11.25 0.24
N ALA A 121 0.28 10.65 0.33
CA ALA A 121 -0.37 10.46 1.63
C ALA A 121 0.66 9.82 2.58
N ALA A 122 0.84 10.36 3.79
CA ALA A 122 1.75 9.75 4.75
C ALA A 122 1.26 8.34 5.12
N LEU A 123 2.17 7.36 5.12
CA LEU A 123 1.87 6.01 5.58
C LEU A 123 1.53 6.05 7.08
N ALA A 124 0.31 5.67 7.45
CA ALA A 124 -0.09 5.63 8.85
C ALA A 124 0.46 4.40 9.55
N THR A 125 0.77 4.57 10.84
CA THR A 125 1.38 3.54 11.69
C THR A 125 0.88 3.71 13.13
N GLY A 126 1.01 2.68 13.96
CA GLY A 126 0.55 2.70 15.34
C GLY A 126 -0.93 3.10 15.46
N THR A 127 -1.23 3.96 16.42
CA THR A 127 -2.60 4.41 16.75
C THR A 127 -3.34 5.03 15.55
N VAL A 128 -2.65 5.75 14.66
CA VAL A 128 -3.28 6.36 13.48
C VAL A 128 -3.81 5.29 12.53
N LEU A 129 -3.08 4.19 12.35
CA LEU A 129 -3.54 3.07 11.54
C LEU A 129 -4.68 2.33 12.24
N GLU A 130 -4.55 2.10 13.54
CA GLU A 130 -5.58 1.46 14.35
C GLU A 130 -6.90 2.24 14.29
N ASP A 131 -6.87 3.57 14.42
CA ASP A 131 -8.05 4.42 14.35
C ASP A 131 -8.75 4.35 12.98
N ARG A 132 -7.97 4.36 11.88
CA ARG A 132 -8.51 4.22 10.51
C ARG A 132 -9.25 2.90 10.29
N LEU A 133 -8.85 1.86 11.02
CA LEU A 133 -9.36 0.49 10.87
C LEU A 133 -10.32 0.08 12.00
N ARG A 134 -10.45 0.90 13.06
CA ARG A 134 -11.17 0.60 14.30
C ARG A 134 -12.55 0.04 14.05
N GLY A 135 -13.31 0.68 13.16
CA GLY A 135 -14.67 0.27 12.88
C GLY A 135 -14.79 -0.98 12.03
N TRP A 136 -13.71 -1.63 11.56
CA TRP A 136 -13.81 -2.87 10.79
C TRP A 136 -14.57 -3.98 11.54
N LEU A 137 -14.36 -4.03 12.86
CA LEU A 137 -14.96 -5.05 13.73
C LEU A 137 -16.39 -4.72 14.17
N ASP A 138 -16.88 -3.51 13.92
CA ASP A 138 -18.26 -3.17 14.30
C ASP A 138 -19.24 -4.00 13.46
N PRO A 139 -20.43 -4.33 13.99
CA PRO A 139 -21.45 -5.03 13.22
C PRO A 139 -21.85 -4.22 11.98
N VAL A 140 -22.10 -4.93 10.86
CA VAL A 140 -22.64 -4.32 9.65
C VAL A 140 -24.08 -3.92 9.94
N ARG A 141 -24.34 -2.61 10.09
CA ARG A 141 -25.70 -2.09 10.26
C ARG A 141 -26.34 -1.90 8.88
N ALA A 142 -27.59 -2.33 8.72
CA ALA A 142 -28.41 -1.89 7.60
C ALA A 142 -28.59 -0.38 7.75
N HIS A 143 -28.15 0.38 6.75
CA HIS A 143 -28.34 1.82 6.75
C HIS A 143 -29.45 2.13 5.75
N ALA A 144 -30.48 2.85 6.21
CA ALA A 144 -31.39 3.52 5.31
C ALA A 144 -30.58 4.53 4.49
N SER A 145 -30.56 4.37 3.16
CA SER A 145 -29.99 5.39 2.28
C SER A 145 -30.79 6.68 2.47
N PRO A 146 -30.19 7.78 2.94
CA PRO A 146 -30.89 9.06 2.96
C PRO A 146 -31.20 9.44 1.50
N ALA A 147 -32.40 9.97 1.25
CA ALA A 147 -32.93 10.30 -0.07
C ALA A 147 -31.88 11.02 -0.95
N ALA A 148 -31.25 10.28 -1.86
CA ALA A 148 -30.53 10.79 -3.01
C ALA A 148 -31.42 10.58 -4.24
N SER A 149 -31.07 11.21 -5.37
CA SER A 149 -31.74 10.91 -6.64
C SER A 149 -31.62 9.43 -6.96
N ALA A 150 -32.67 8.86 -7.56
CA ALA A 150 -32.67 7.47 -7.98
C ALA A 150 -31.60 7.26 -9.07
N GLY A 151 -30.63 6.38 -8.80
CA GLY A 151 -29.64 6.01 -9.80
C GLY A 151 -30.27 5.16 -10.91
N ARG A 152 -29.64 5.15 -12.10
CA ARG A 152 -30.17 4.46 -13.30
C ARG A 152 -29.38 3.22 -13.70
N ILE A 153 -28.44 2.75 -12.88
CA ILE A 153 -27.61 1.57 -13.20
C ILE A 153 -28.33 0.27 -12.83
N GLY A 154 -28.25 -0.72 -13.70
CA GLY A 154 -28.81 -2.05 -13.52
C GLY A 154 -27.74 -3.11 -13.24
N THR A 155 -28.18 -4.37 -13.28
CA THR A 155 -27.31 -5.53 -13.06
C THR A 155 -26.33 -5.77 -14.21
N ALA A 156 -26.68 -5.39 -15.44
CA ALA A 156 -25.86 -5.58 -16.64
C ALA A 156 -24.63 -4.67 -16.60
N GLU A 157 -24.81 -3.38 -16.33
CA GLU A 157 -23.71 -2.41 -16.26
C GLU A 157 -22.76 -2.73 -15.08
N ILE A 158 -23.30 -3.22 -13.95
CA ILE A 158 -22.48 -3.72 -12.84
C ILE A 158 -21.66 -4.94 -13.27
N ALA A 159 -22.23 -5.86 -14.05
CA ALA A 159 -21.50 -7.02 -14.55
C ALA A 159 -20.37 -6.62 -15.52
N GLU A 160 -20.57 -5.56 -16.32
CA GLU A 160 -19.53 -4.98 -17.17
C GLU A 160 -18.40 -4.37 -16.34
N ILE A 161 -18.71 -3.63 -15.27
CA ILE A 161 -17.71 -3.12 -14.33
C ILE A 161 -16.91 -4.28 -13.71
N GLU A 162 -17.61 -5.31 -13.21
CA GLU A 162 -16.98 -6.51 -12.64
C GLU A 162 -16.06 -7.21 -13.67
N ALA A 163 -16.45 -7.25 -14.95
CA ALA A 163 -15.64 -7.81 -16.03
C ALA A 163 -14.39 -6.96 -16.32
N ALA A 164 -14.55 -5.63 -16.38
CA ALA A 164 -13.42 -4.72 -16.55
C ALA A 164 -12.41 -4.86 -15.41
N THR A 165 -12.87 -4.99 -14.16
CA THR A 165 -12.01 -5.24 -13.00
C THR A 165 -11.22 -6.55 -13.12
N ARG A 166 -11.84 -7.64 -13.59
CA ARG A 166 -11.14 -8.91 -13.85
C ARG A 166 -10.05 -8.77 -14.92
N THR A 167 -10.32 -7.98 -15.96
CA THR A 167 -9.33 -7.67 -17.01
C THR A 167 -8.14 -6.90 -16.42
N PHE A 168 -8.37 -5.88 -15.58
CA PHE A 168 -7.29 -5.16 -14.92
C PHE A 168 -6.44 -6.06 -14.00
N TRP A 169 -7.06 -6.99 -13.26
CA TRP A 169 -6.33 -7.99 -12.48
C TRP A 169 -5.45 -8.90 -13.35
N THR A 170 -5.97 -9.32 -14.50
CA THR A 170 -5.22 -10.14 -15.45
C THR A 170 -4.01 -9.39 -16.01
N TRP A 171 -4.15 -8.10 -16.31
CA TRP A 171 -3.04 -7.26 -16.74
C TRP A 171 -2.00 -7.05 -15.63
N ASP A 172 -2.42 -6.77 -14.38
CA ASP A 172 -1.51 -6.65 -13.24
C ASP A 172 -0.68 -7.93 -12.99
N ALA A 173 -1.30 -9.10 -13.16
CA ALA A 173 -0.60 -10.38 -13.02
C ALA A 173 0.50 -10.54 -14.09
N LYS A 174 0.20 -10.18 -15.34
CA LYS A 174 1.08 -10.35 -16.51
C LYS A 174 2.26 -9.38 -16.53
N VAL A 175 2.02 -8.08 -16.35
CA VAL A 175 3.05 -7.04 -16.59
C VAL A 175 3.45 -6.24 -15.35
N GLY A 176 2.70 -6.39 -14.25
CA GLY A 176 2.88 -5.60 -13.02
C GLY A 176 2.08 -4.29 -13.00
N GLY A 177 1.96 -3.71 -11.80
CA GLY A 177 0.95 -2.69 -11.53
C GLY A 177 1.20 -1.30 -12.11
N GLY A 178 2.40 -0.97 -12.62
CA GLY A 178 2.70 0.41 -13.01
C GLY A 178 1.97 0.93 -14.25
N LEU A 179 1.80 0.08 -15.28
CA LEU A 179 1.37 0.55 -16.61
C LEU A 179 -0.09 1.03 -16.64
N TYR A 180 -0.99 0.31 -15.97
CA TYR A 180 -2.45 0.54 -16.08
C TYR A 180 -3.05 1.24 -14.85
N ARG A 181 -2.22 1.72 -13.91
CA ARG A 181 -2.70 2.26 -12.63
C ARG A 181 -3.64 3.44 -12.82
N GLU A 182 -3.28 4.38 -13.69
CA GLU A 182 -4.09 5.58 -13.97
C GLU A 182 -5.48 5.21 -14.53
N ALA A 183 -5.57 4.17 -15.36
CA ALA A 183 -6.85 3.67 -15.87
C ALA A 183 -7.72 3.08 -14.75
N VAL A 184 -7.13 2.32 -13.83
CA VAL A 184 -7.84 1.77 -12.66
C VAL A 184 -8.34 2.89 -11.74
N VAL A 185 -7.51 3.90 -11.47
CA VAL A 185 -7.92 5.06 -10.65
C VAL A 185 -9.01 5.88 -11.37
N GLY A 186 -8.93 6.03 -12.70
CA GLY A 186 -9.98 6.65 -13.51
C GLY A 186 -11.31 5.92 -13.42
N GLN A 187 -11.30 4.58 -13.52
CA GLN A 187 -12.50 3.76 -13.32
C GLN A 187 -13.05 3.93 -11.90
N LEU A 188 -12.17 3.96 -10.90
CA LEU A 188 -12.57 4.16 -9.50
C LEU A 188 -13.22 5.54 -9.29
N LYS A 189 -12.72 6.60 -9.92
CA LYS A 189 -13.36 7.92 -9.95
C LYS A 189 -14.75 7.87 -10.61
N ALA A 190 -14.91 7.12 -11.70
CA ALA A 190 -16.23 6.96 -12.32
C ALA A 190 -17.20 6.22 -11.38
N MET A 191 -16.71 5.22 -10.63
CA MET A 191 -17.49 4.51 -9.62
C MET A 191 -17.95 5.41 -8.47
N THR A 192 -17.16 6.41 -8.06
CA THR A 192 -17.59 7.31 -6.99
C THR A 192 -18.83 8.12 -7.37
N ASP A 193 -18.93 8.54 -8.64
CA ASP A 193 -20.09 9.29 -9.13
C ASP A 193 -21.35 8.40 -9.11
N LEU A 194 -21.21 7.09 -9.37
CA LEU A 194 -22.30 6.13 -9.22
C LEU A 194 -22.74 6.00 -7.76
N LEU A 195 -21.81 5.96 -6.80
CA LEU A 195 -22.09 5.79 -5.37
C LEU A 195 -22.78 7.00 -4.69
N GLU A 196 -22.86 8.15 -5.36
CA GLU A 196 -23.61 9.32 -4.90
C GLU A 196 -25.14 9.12 -4.94
N HIS A 197 -25.60 8.15 -5.72
CA HIS A 197 -27.02 7.88 -5.96
C HIS A 197 -27.59 6.83 -5.01
N ALA A 198 -28.92 6.85 -4.84
CA ALA A 198 -29.62 5.81 -4.09
C ALA A 198 -29.98 4.64 -5.01
N TYR A 199 -29.79 3.41 -4.51
CA TYR A 199 -30.12 2.16 -5.18
C TYR A 199 -30.85 1.19 -4.25
N PRO A 200 -31.60 0.21 -4.79
CA PRO A 200 -32.00 -0.97 -4.04
C PRO A 200 -30.81 -1.63 -3.36
N GLU A 201 -31.02 -2.20 -2.17
CA GLU A 201 -29.94 -2.73 -1.32
C GLU A 201 -29.01 -3.69 -2.06
N GLN A 202 -29.56 -4.61 -2.86
CA GLN A 202 -28.79 -5.58 -3.62
C GLN A 202 -27.83 -4.92 -4.64
N ILE A 203 -28.29 -3.87 -5.32
CA ILE A 203 -27.51 -3.11 -6.29
C ILE A 203 -26.43 -2.30 -5.57
N GLY A 204 -26.80 -1.62 -4.47
CA GLY A 204 -25.85 -0.88 -3.63
C GLY A 204 -24.73 -1.78 -3.09
N ARG A 205 -25.07 -2.97 -2.59
CA ARG A 205 -24.07 -3.94 -2.10
C ARG A 205 -23.12 -4.41 -3.20
N ARG A 206 -23.62 -4.71 -4.41
CA ARG A 206 -22.75 -5.07 -5.54
C ARG A 206 -21.86 -3.91 -5.96
N LEU A 207 -22.38 -2.68 -6.03
CA LEU A 207 -21.57 -1.49 -6.33
C LEU A 207 -20.45 -1.29 -5.32
N PHE A 208 -20.74 -1.35 -4.02
CA PHE A 208 -19.69 -1.26 -2.99
C PHE A 208 -18.67 -2.40 -3.08
N ARG A 209 -19.10 -3.62 -3.45
CA ARG A 209 -18.18 -4.75 -3.65
C ARG A 209 -17.24 -4.50 -4.83
N SER A 210 -17.77 -4.04 -5.97
CA SER A 210 -16.97 -3.71 -7.16
C SER A 210 -16.02 -2.54 -6.91
N THR A 211 -16.49 -1.50 -6.19
CA THR A 211 -15.63 -0.39 -5.75
C THR A 211 -14.54 -0.86 -4.81
N ALA A 212 -14.85 -1.76 -3.87
CA ALA A 212 -13.86 -2.35 -2.97
C ALA A 212 -12.77 -3.11 -3.74
N ASP A 213 -13.17 -3.89 -4.75
CA ASP A 213 -12.23 -4.66 -5.56
C ASP A 213 -11.34 -3.77 -6.44
N LEU A 214 -11.89 -2.72 -7.05
CA LEU A 214 -11.13 -1.71 -7.80
C LEU A 214 -10.19 -0.91 -6.88
N ALA A 215 -10.65 -0.48 -5.71
CA ALA A 215 -9.82 0.23 -4.74
C ALA A 215 -8.69 -0.67 -4.23
N ARG A 216 -8.95 -1.96 -3.99
CA ARG A 216 -7.92 -2.95 -3.64
C ARG A 216 -6.86 -3.06 -4.74
N LEU A 217 -7.28 -3.11 -6.00
CA LEU A 217 -6.36 -3.15 -7.14
C LEU A 217 -5.54 -1.85 -7.25
N ALA A 218 -6.18 -0.68 -7.15
CA ALA A 218 -5.50 0.61 -7.12
C ALA A 218 -4.45 0.69 -5.99
N GLY A 219 -4.79 0.17 -4.81
CA GLY A 219 -3.86 0.06 -3.69
C GLY A 219 -2.67 -0.84 -3.99
N TRP A 220 -2.92 -2.01 -4.57
CA TRP A 220 -1.86 -2.95 -4.95
C TRP A 220 -0.92 -2.39 -6.02
N MET A 221 -1.47 -1.76 -7.06
CA MET A 221 -0.69 -1.13 -8.11
C MET A 221 0.11 0.07 -7.59
N SER A 222 -0.46 0.85 -6.66
CA SER A 222 0.26 1.93 -5.98
C SER A 222 1.41 1.40 -5.12
N HIS A 223 1.22 0.28 -4.43
CA HIS A 223 2.28 -0.38 -3.65
C HIS A 223 3.40 -0.87 -4.57
N ASP A 224 3.06 -1.39 -5.74
CA ASP A 224 3.99 -1.86 -6.75
C ASP A 224 4.92 -0.77 -7.30
N VAL A 225 4.42 0.46 -7.44
CA VAL A 225 5.21 1.62 -7.90
C VAL A 225 5.79 2.46 -6.76
N GLY A 226 5.76 1.95 -5.52
CA GLY A 226 6.39 2.59 -4.37
C GLY A 226 5.59 3.71 -3.70
N LEU A 227 4.35 3.98 -4.12
CA LEU A 227 3.49 4.99 -3.51
C LEU A 227 2.81 4.44 -2.22
N GLN A 228 3.60 4.24 -1.17
CA GLN A 228 3.19 3.43 -0.01
C GLN A 228 1.97 3.99 0.74
N GLY A 229 1.96 5.28 1.10
CA GLY A 229 0.79 5.80 1.82
C GLY A 229 -0.43 5.99 0.91
N THR A 230 -0.25 6.23 -0.39
CA THR A 230 -1.34 6.17 -1.37
C THR A 230 -1.96 4.78 -1.44
N ALA A 231 -1.12 3.75 -1.50
CA ALA A 231 -1.56 2.35 -1.46
C ALA A 231 -2.35 2.04 -0.19
N GLN A 232 -1.85 2.44 0.98
CA GLN A 232 -2.53 2.21 2.26
C GLN A 232 -3.88 2.94 2.31
N ARG A 233 -3.97 4.15 1.74
CA ARG A 233 -5.23 4.88 1.68
C ARG A 233 -6.27 4.17 0.80
N TYR A 234 -5.86 3.67 -0.37
CA TYR A 234 -6.74 2.86 -1.22
C TYR A 234 -7.16 1.54 -0.57
N PHE A 235 -6.25 0.84 0.12
CA PHE A 235 -6.62 -0.34 0.90
C PHE A 235 -7.62 0.00 2.02
N THR A 236 -7.45 1.14 2.68
CA THR A 236 -8.41 1.61 3.67
C THR A 236 -9.78 1.80 3.02
N PHE A 237 -9.88 2.55 1.91
CA PHE A 237 -11.14 2.69 1.18
C PHE A 237 -11.76 1.36 0.75
N ALA A 238 -10.92 0.42 0.28
CA ALA A 238 -11.36 -0.92 -0.10
C ALA A 238 -11.98 -1.67 1.08
N LEU A 239 -11.37 -1.59 2.27
CA LEU A 239 -11.88 -2.23 3.48
C LEU A 239 -13.24 -1.65 3.92
N HIS A 240 -13.36 -0.32 3.88
CA HIS A 240 -14.61 0.38 4.18
C HIS A 240 -15.72 -0.01 3.19
N CYS A 241 -15.41 -0.06 1.90
CA CYS A 241 -16.36 -0.50 0.86
C CYS A 241 -16.73 -1.98 1.01
N ALA A 242 -15.77 -2.86 1.31
CA ALA A 242 -16.02 -4.29 1.53
C ALA A 242 -16.96 -4.53 2.73
N LYS A 243 -16.75 -3.79 3.82
CA LYS A 243 -17.68 -3.78 4.96
C LYS A 243 -19.07 -3.33 4.54
N ARG A 244 -19.19 -2.25 3.76
CA ARG A 244 -20.48 -1.74 3.30
C ARG A 244 -21.20 -2.69 2.36
N ALA A 245 -20.45 -3.43 1.56
CA ALA A 245 -20.96 -4.54 0.75
C ALA A 245 -21.34 -5.77 1.59
N GLY A 246 -20.97 -5.83 2.87
CA GLY A 246 -21.13 -7.00 3.72
C GLY A 246 -20.29 -8.20 3.25
N ASP A 247 -19.16 -7.95 2.59
CA ASP A 247 -18.23 -8.97 2.10
C ASP A 247 -17.00 -9.03 3.02
N GLN A 248 -17.11 -9.77 4.13
CA GLN A 248 -16.00 -9.87 5.09
C GLN A 248 -14.77 -10.57 4.50
N ARG A 249 -14.99 -11.52 3.58
CA ARG A 249 -13.94 -12.30 2.92
C ARG A 249 -13.07 -11.39 2.04
N LEU A 250 -13.68 -10.48 1.27
CA LEU A 250 -12.93 -9.45 0.55
C LEU A 250 -12.14 -8.53 1.50
N GLY A 251 -12.68 -8.23 2.67
CA GLY A 251 -11.94 -7.46 3.69
C GLY A 251 -10.72 -8.20 4.26
N VAL A 252 -10.78 -9.53 4.42
CA VAL A 252 -9.62 -10.36 4.79
C VAL A 252 -8.50 -10.20 3.77
N GLU A 253 -8.83 -10.25 2.48
CA GLU A 253 -7.86 -10.05 1.40
C GLU A 253 -7.27 -8.64 1.38
N VAL A 254 -8.08 -7.60 1.63
CA VAL A 254 -7.56 -6.24 1.74
C VAL A 254 -6.55 -6.14 2.89
N LEU A 255 -6.88 -6.69 4.06
CA LEU A 255 -6.00 -6.69 5.22
C LEU A 255 -4.75 -7.55 5.00
N SER A 256 -4.84 -8.67 4.26
CA SER A 256 -3.69 -9.50 3.89
C SER A 256 -2.68 -8.71 3.05
N ARG A 257 -3.17 -7.89 2.11
CA ARG A 257 -2.33 -7.00 1.28
C ARG A 257 -1.71 -5.88 2.08
N MET A 258 -2.48 -5.25 2.97
CA MET A 258 -1.93 -4.27 3.90
C MET A 258 -0.84 -4.89 4.77
N ALA A 259 -1.02 -6.11 5.28
CA ALA A 259 0.00 -6.80 6.07
C ALA A 259 1.30 -7.02 5.26
N ARG A 260 1.19 -7.51 4.02
CA ARG A 260 2.34 -7.65 3.11
C ARG A 260 3.03 -6.32 2.84
N GLN A 261 2.26 -5.25 2.65
CA GLN A 261 2.80 -3.90 2.52
C GLN A 261 3.60 -3.50 3.77
N MET A 262 3.05 -3.73 4.97
CA MET A 262 3.72 -3.36 6.22
C MET A 262 5.02 -4.14 6.43
N VAL A 263 5.09 -5.44 6.08
CA VAL A 263 6.37 -6.16 6.09
C VAL A 263 7.35 -5.57 5.09
N HIS A 264 6.92 -5.27 3.85
CA HIS A 264 7.76 -4.67 2.80
C HIS A 264 8.41 -3.35 3.23
N VAL A 265 7.71 -2.52 4.02
CA VAL A 265 8.23 -1.24 4.51
C VAL A 265 8.91 -1.32 5.88
N GLY A 266 9.25 -2.52 6.36
CA GLY A 266 9.98 -2.71 7.62
C GLY A 266 9.14 -2.56 8.89
N LYS A 267 7.82 -2.81 8.80
CA LYS A 267 6.85 -2.72 9.90
C LYS A 267 6.15 -4.05 10.18
N PRO A 268 6.91 -5.11 10.55
CA PRO A 268 6.35 -6.46 10.70
C PRO A 268 5.38 -6.60 11.88
N ARG A 269 5.52 -5.80 12.94
CA ARG A 269 4.58 -5.84 14.09
C ARG A 269 3.20 -5.34 13.68
N GLU A 270 3.15 -4.26 12.92
CA GLU A 270 1.90 -3.74 12.35
C GLU A 270 1.27 -4.75 11.37
N ALA A 271 2.09 -5.51 10.61
CA ALA A 271 1.60 -6.59 9.76
C ALA A 271 0.91 -7.70 10.57
N LEU A 272 1.48 -8.12 11.70
CA LEU A 272 0.87 -9.12 12.59
C LEU A 272 -0.45 -8.62 13.17
N SER A 273 -0.54 -7.35 13.58
CA SER A 273 -1.79 -6.74 14.02
C SER A 273 -2.87 -6.75 12.93
N LEU A 274 -2.50 -6.51 11.67
CA LEU A 274 -3.42 -6.58 10.53
C LEU A 274 -3.91 -8.00 10.24
N VAL A 275 -3.03 -9.01 10.35
CA VAL A 275 -3.41 -10.42 10.23
C VAL A 275 -4.39 -10.81 11.34
N ALA A 276 -4.13 -10.42 12.59
CA ALA A 276 -5.04 -10.65 13.70
C ALA A 276 -6.40 -9.95 13.49
N LEU A 277 -6.39 -8.72 12.98
CA LEU A 277 -7.59 -7.97 12.64
C LEU A 277 -8.42 -8.67 11.55
N ALA A 278 -7.75 -9.23 10.53
CA ALA A 278 -8.40 -9.98 9.46
C ALA A 278 -9.14 -11.22 9.99
N ARG A 279 -8.46 -12.04 10.80
CA ARG A 279 -9.06 -13.23 11.42
C ARG A 279 -10.27 -12.86 12.30
N ARG A 280 -10.15 -11.82 13.12
CA ARG A 280 -11.24 -11.35 13.99
C ARG A 280 -12.44 -10.84 13.20
N GLY A 281 -12.21 -10.06 12.13
CA GLY A 281 -13.29 -9.47 11.35
C GLY A 281 -14.04 -10.47 10.46
N ALA A 282 -13.38 -11.55 10.04
CA ALA A 282 -14.04 -12.63 9.32
C ALA A 282 -14.97 -13.48 10.22
N GLY A 283 -14.63 -13.59 11.52
CA GLY A 283 -15.32 -14.47 12.45
C GLY A 283 -15.28 -15.93 11.98
N GLY A 284 -16.38 -16.67 12.16
CA GLY A 284 -16.50 -18.07 11.75
C GLY A 284 -16.65 -18.31 10.24
N ARG A 285 -16.51 -17.28 9.38
CA ARG A 285 -16.72 -17.37 7.92
C ARG A 285 -15.43 -17.44 7.09
N ILE A 286 -14.28 -17.56 7.75
CA ILE A 286 -12.99 -17.63 7.08
C ILE A 286 -12.72 -19.07 6.62
N ALA A 287 -12.50 -19.25 5.31
CA ALA A 287 -12.18 -20.57 4.77
C ALA A 287 -10.72 -20.96 5.04
N GLU A 288 -10.43 -22.25 4.93
CA GLU A 288 -9.10 -22.82 5.11
C GLU A 288 -8.06 -22.20 4.16
N ALA A 289 -8.42 -21.93 2.90
CA ALA A 289 -7.54 -21.25 1.94
C ALA A 289 -7.20 -19.81 2.36
N GLU A 290 -8.15 -19.08 2.95
CA GLU A 290 -7.92 -17.73 3.46
C GLU A 290 -7.05 -17.75 4.72
N GLN A 291 -7.24 -18.75 5.60
CA GLN A 291 -6.36 -18.97 6.75
C GLN A 291 -4.92 -19.28 6.32
N ALA A 292 -4.76 -20.14 5.31
CA ALA A 292 -3.46 -20.44 4.73
C ALA A 292 -2.77 -19.18 4.20
N MET A 293 -3.50 -18.36 3.43
CA MET A 293 -2.99 -17.08 2.92
C MET A 293 -2.55 -16.15 4.05
N LEU A 294 -3.35 -16.01 5.12
CA LEU A 294 -2.98 -15.19 6.28
C LEU A 294 -1.75 -15.76 7.02
N GLY A 295 -1.65 -17.08 7.15
CA GLY A 295 -0.49 -17.76 7.72
C GLY A 295 0.80 -17.43 6.96
N THR A 296 0.76 -17.31 5.63
CA THR A 296 1.94 -16.88 4.85
C THR A 296 2.36 -15.43 5.13
N CYS A 297 1.42 -14.53 5.40
CA CYS A 297 1.73 -13.15 5.78
C CYS A 297 2.37 -13.10 7.18
N GLU A 298 1.85 -13.92 8.10
CA GLU A 298 2.36 -14.07 9.45
C GLU A 298 3.78 -14.65 9.45
N ALA A 299 4.03 -15.70 8.67
CA ALA A 299 5.36 -16.28 8.49
C ALA A 299 6.38 -15.23 8.02
N TRP A 300 6.02 -14.42 7.02
CA TRP A 300 6.93 -13.39 6.51
C TRP A 300 7.20 -12.28 7.54
N ALA A 301 6.19 -11.91 8.33
CA ALA A 301 6.36 -10.93 9.41
C ALA A 301 7.26 -11.47 10.54
N TRP A 302 7.09 -12.73 10.96
CA TRP A 302 7.98 -13.37 11.94
C TRP A 302 9.41 -13.53 11.42
N ALA A 303 9.58 -13.83 10.14
CA ALA A 303 10.89 -13.88 9.51
C ALA A 303 11.60 -12.53 9.56
N ALA A 304 10.89 -11.44 9.27
CA ALA A 304 11.43 -10.08 9.38
C ALA A 304 11.75 -9.65 10.84
N LEU A 305 11.23 -10.38 11.83
CA LEU A 305 11.56 -10.22 13.26
C LEU A 305 12.67 -11.18 13.73
N GLY A 306 13.14 -12.09 12.87
CA GLY A 306 14.19 -13.07 13.21
C GLY A 306 13.71 -14.26 14.05
N ASP A 307 12.41 -14.50 14.18
CA ASP A 307 11.86 -15.57 15.04
C ASP A 307 11.68 -16.87 14.25
N ALA A 308 12.74 -17.68 14.16
CA ALA A 308 12.76 -18.92 13.39
C ALA A 308 11.66 -19.91 13.81
N GLY A 309 11.41 -20.05 15.11
CA GLY A 309 10.42 -21.00 15.63
C GLY A 309 8.99 -20.60 15.23
N ARG A 310 8.67 -19.31 15.24
CA ARG A 310 7.36 -18.82 14.76
C ARG A 310 7.24 -18.87 13.24
N VAL A 311 8.32 -18.73 12.48
CA VAL A 311 8.33 -18.96 11.03
C VAL A 311 7.96 -20.41 10.72
N ASP A 312 8.63 -21.38 11.34
CA ASP A 312 8.37 -22.81 11.09
C ASP A 312 6.91 -23.16 11.40
N ARG A 313 6.38 -22.67 12.53
CA ARG A 313 4.98 -22.88 12.90
C ARG A 313 4.03 -22.27 11.87
N ALA A 314 4.21 -21.00 11.54
CA ALA A 314 3.31 -20.30 10.63
C ALA A 314 3.33 -20.88 9.20
N VAL A 315 4.49 -21.33 8.71
CA VAL A 315 4.60 -22.03 7.42
C VAL A 315 3.91 -23.38 7.47
N GLY A 316 4.15 -24.18 8.51
CA GLY A 316 3.51 -25.49 8.68
C GLY A 316 1.99 -25.39 8.78
N GLU A 317 1.49 -24.48 9.61
CA GLU A 317 0.05 -24.19 9.72
C GLU A 317 -0.53 -23.74 8.37
N ALA A 318 0.14 -22.86 7.64
CA ALA A 318 -0.34 -22.42 6.33
C ALA A 318 -0.45 -23.58 5.32
N GLN A 319 0.51 -24.51 5.34
CA GLN A 319 0.51 -25.70 4.47
C GLN A 319 -0.60 -26.68 4.85
N GLU A 320 -0.81 -26.94 6.14
CA GLU A 320 -1.89 -27.79 6.65
C GLU A 320 -3.28 -27.21 6.33
N ARG A 321 -3.44 -25.90 6.50
CA ARG A 321 -4.68 -25.19 6.13
C ARG A 321 -4.91 -25.27 4.62
N PHE A 322 -3.88 -25.09 3.81
CA PHE A 322 -4.00 -25.17 2.36
C PHE A 322 -4.39 -26.58 1.90
N SER A 323 -3.83 -27.64 2.50
CA SER A 323 -4.17 -29.02 2.12
C SER A 323 -5.59 -29.42 2.51
N ARG A 324 -6.16 -28.78 3.54
CA ARG A 324 -7.57 -28.95 3.94
C ARG A 324 -8.56 -28.09 3.14
N ALA A 325 -8.08 -27.17 2.30
CA ALA A 325 -8.96 -26.30 1.53
C ALA A 325 -9.81 -27.11 0.54
N VAL A 326 -11.13 -26.96 0.65
CA VAL A 326 -12.09 -27.64 -0.23
C VAL A 326 -12.24 -26.86 -1.53
N ALA A 327 -12.14 -27.55 -2.66
CA ALA A 327 -12.39 -26.96 -3.97
C ALA A 327 -13.82 -26.38 -4.03
N GLY A 328 -13.93 -25.10 -4.40
CA GLY A 328 -15.21 -24.39 -4.50
C GLY A 328 -15.60 -23.55 -3.27
N ASP A 329 -14.96 -23.73 -2.12
CA ASP A 329 -15.20 -22.87 -0.93
C ASP A 329 -14.39 -21.56 -0.98
N ALA A 330 -13.29 -21.56 -1.74
CA ALA A 330 -12.47 -20.37 -1.95
C ALA A 330 -13.20 -19.32 -2.82
N PRO A 331 -13.13 -18.01 -2.48
CA PRO A 331 -13.70 -16.98 -3.34
C PRO A 331 -12.94 -16.91 -4.65
N SER A 332 -13.60 -16.52 -5.73
CA SER A 332 -12.98 -16.41 -7.06
C SER A 332 -11.75 -15.50 -7.09
N TRP A 333 -11.71 -14.45 -6.26
CA TRP A 333 -10.56 -13.55 -6.15
C TRP A 333 -9.32 -14.21 -5.53
N LEU A 334 -9.45 -15.35 -4.83
CA LEU A 334 -8.34 -16.06 -4.20
C LEU A 334 -7.60 -16.98 -5.18
N GLY A 335 -8.05 -17.09 -6.43
CA GLY A 335 -7.43 -17.96 -7.44
C GLY A 335 -5.94 -17.66 -7.72
N TYR A 336 -5.42 -16.49 -7.32
CA TYR A 336 -3.98 -16.19 -7.39
C TYR A 336 -3.14 -16.91 -6.32
N PHE A 337 -3.77 -17.38 -5.23
CA PHE A 337 -3.11 -18.07 -4.13
C PHE A 337 -3.23 -19.59 -4.33
N ASP A 338 -2.40 -20.09 -5.24
CA ASP A 338 -2.25 -21.51 -5.55
C ASP A 338 -1.04 -22.12 -4.81
N GLN A 339 -0.72 -23.38 -5.13
CA GLN A 339 0.44 -24.08 -4.56
C GLN A 339 1.76 -23.31 -4.83
N ALA A 340 1.90 -22.66 -6.00
CA ALA A 340 3.07 -21.85 -6.30
C ALA A 340 3.13 -20.58 -5.44
N GLY A 341 1.98 -19.96 -5.16
CA GLY A 341 1.85 -18.84 -4.23
C GLY A 341 2.22 -19.21 -2.79
N LEU A 342 1.71 -20.34 -2.29
CA LEU A 342 2.06 -20.87 -0.97
C LEU A 342 3.56 -21.15 -0.84
N SER A 343 4.12 -21.92 -1.78
CA SER A 343 5.55 -22.26 -1.78
C SER A 343 6.43 -21.03 -1.93
N GLY A 344 6.07 -20.07 -2.79
CA GLY A 344 6.83 -18.84 -2.97
C GLY A 344 6.88 -17.98 -1.71
N MET A 345 5.76 -17.87 -0.97
CA MET A 345 5.74 -17.14 0.29
C MET A 345 6.51 -17.85 1.43
N ALA A 346 6.46 -19.19 1.49
CA ALA A 346 7.27 -19.95 2.44
C ALA A 346 8.76 -19.76 2.16
N GLY A 347 9.17 -19.88 0.88
CA GLY A 347 10.53 -19.62 0.43
C GLY A 347 11.00 -18.21 0.73
N LEU A 348 10.15 -17.20 0.48
CA LEU A 348 10.42 -15.81 0.84
C LEU A 348 10.63 -15.64 2.35
N SER A 349 9.81 -16.28 3.18
CA SER A 349 9.90 -16.18 4.64
C SER A 349 11.23 -16.75 5.14
N TYR A 350 11.62 -17.95 4.70
CA TYR A 350 12.91 -18.53 5.06
C TYR A 350 14.10 -17.76 4.52
N ARG A 351 14.01 -17.21 3.29
CA ARG A 351 15.04 -16.32 2.74
C ARG A 351 15.19 -15.03 3.54
N THR A 352 14.09 -14.45 4.01
CA THR A 352 14.13 -13.26 4.88
C THR A 352 14.78 -13.60 6.22
N LEU A 353 14.43 -14.74 6.82
CA LEU A 353 15.03 -15.21 8.07
C LEU A 353 16.54 -15.42 7.94
N ALA A 354 16.99 -15.94 6.79
CA ALA A 354 18.39 -16.21 6.51
C ALA A 354 19.29 -14.97 6.40
N GLU A 355 18.72 -13.76 6.33
CA GLU A 355 19.50 -12.52 6.40
C GLU A 355 20.14 -12.32 7.78
N GLY A 356 19.44 -12.72 8.84
CA GLY A 356 19.93 -12.67 10.21
C GLY A 356 20.68 -13.92 10.65
N ASP A 357 20.34 -15.07 10.07
CA ASP A 357 20.98 -16.36 10.35
C ASP A 357 21.25 -17.14 9.03
N PRO A 358 22.44 -16.94 8.41
CA PRO A 358 22.81 -17.59 7.16
C PRO A 358 22.72 -19.12 7.18
N GLY A 359 22.82 -19.76 8.35
CA GLY A 359 22.71 -21.21 8.49
C GLY A 359 21.32 -21.75 8.13
N LEU A 360 20.30 -20.87 8.10
CA LEU A 360 18.93 -21.22 7.78
C LEU A 360 18.59 -21.08 6.28
N ALA A 361 19.52 -20.61 5.46
CA ALA A 361 19.30 -20.38 4.02
C ALA A 361 18.83 -21.63 3.27
N GLY A 362 19.34 -22.81 3.65
CA GLY A 362 18.96 -24.09 3.03
C GLY A 362 17.48 -24.46 3.19
N ARG A 363 16.76 -23.86 4.15
CA ARG A 363 15.31 -24.07 4.31
C ARG A 363 14.48 -23.40 3.22
N ALA A 364 15.00 -22.35 2.60
CA ALA A 364 14.27 -21.57 1.60
C ALA A 364 14.23 -22.26 0.23
N GLU A 365 15.33 -22.91 -0.15
CA GLU A 365 15.55 -23.44 -1.50
C GLU A 365 14.47 -24.42 -1.98
N PRO A 366 14.08 -25.46 -1.22
CA PRO A 366 13.05 -26.42 -1.67
C PRO A 366 11.70 -25.75 -1.98
N HIS A 367 11.35 -24.71 -1.21
CA HIS A 367 10.11 -23.95 -1.39
C HIS A 367 10.18 -23.02 -2.61
N ILE A 368 11.31 -22.34 -2.81
CA ILE A 368 11.49 -21.45 -3.97
C ILE A 368 11.52 -22.28 -5.27
N ASP A 369 12.19 -23.42 -5.28
CA ASP A 369 12.22 -24.32 -6.43
C ASP A 369 10.83 -24.86 -6.77
N ALA A 370 10.05 -25.27 -5.76
CA ALA A 370 8.67 -25.68 -5.97
C ALA A 370 7.84 -24.56 -6.60
N ALA A 371 7.98 -23.32 -6.12
CA ALA A 371 7.29 -22.16 -6.69
C ALA A 371 7.69 -21.93 -8.16
N LEU A 372 8.99 -21.96 -8.48
CA LEU A 372 9.52 -21.74 -9.84
C LEU A 372 9.12 -22.83 -10.84
N ARG A 373 8.95 -24.07 -10.38
CA ARG A 373 8.44 -25.18 -11.22
C ARG A 373 6.95 -25.06 -11.51
N LEU A 374 6.16 -24.68 -10.51
CA LEU A 374 4.69 -24.68 -10.59
C LEU A 374 4.13 -23.41 -11.23
N ARG A 375 4.85 -22.28 -11.16
CA ARG A 375 4.33 -20.99 -11.58
C ARG A 375 4.27 -20.85 -13.11
N ASN A 376 3.07 -20.55 -13.62
CA ASN A 376 2.90 -20.16 -15.02
C ASN A 376 3.53 -18.77 -15.27
N ARG A 377 4.60 -18.74 -16.05
CA ARG A 377 5.41 -17.54 -16.32
C ARG A 377 4.72 -16.53 -17.23
N ASP A 378 3.84 -16.99 -18.12
CA ASP A 378 3.09 -16.13 -19.04
C ASP A 378 1.99 -15.35 -18.33
N THR A 379 1.51 -15.87 -17.20
CA THR A 379 0.46 -15.26 -16.39
C THR A 379 1.01 -14.48 -15.19
N TYR A 380 2.06 -14.98 -14.54
CA TYR A 380 2.58 -14.44 -13.28
C TYR A 380 4.08 -14.08 -13.37
N ALA A 381 4.47 -13.36 -14.43
CA ALA A 381 5.86 -13.00 -14.69
C ALA A 381 6.54 -12.26 -13.52
N ARG A 382 5.82 -11.33 -12.87
CA ARG A 382 6.33 -10.58 -11.70
C ARG A 382 6.57 -11.47 -10.49
N SER A 383 5.62 -12.34 -10.14
CA SER A 383 5.78 -13.26 -9.02
C SER A 383 6.93 -14.25 -9.28
N ASN A 384 7.07 -14.72 -10.53
CA ASN A 384 8.19 -15.56 -10.94
C ASN A 384 9.54 -14.84 -10.76
N LEU A 385 9.61 -13.56 -11.14
CA LEU A 385 10.80 -12.74 -10.91
C LEU A 385 11.12 -12.60 -9.42
N PHE A 386 10.11 -12.41 -8.56
CA PHE A 386 10.34 -12.34 -7.11
C PHE A 386 10.86 -13.66 -6.52
N ASP A 387 10.41 -14.80 -7.02
CA ASP A 387 10.94 -16.11 -6.62
C ASP A 387 12.40 -16.26 -7.07
N LEU A 388 12.75 -15.86 -8.30
CA LEU A 388 14.14 -15.87 -8.80
C LEU A 388 15.06 -14.96 -7.98
N ILE A 389 14.61 -13.75 -7.62
CA ILE A 389 15.37 -12.84 -6.75
C ILE A 389 15.54 -13.45 -5.35
N SER A 390 14.53 -14.18 -4.86
CA SER A 390 14.65 -14.87 -3.56
C SER A 390 15.68 -15.98 -3.62
N LEU A 391 15.70 -16.80 -4.68
CA LEU A 391 16.72 -17.84 -4.88
C LEU A 391 18.12 -17.23 -5.02
N LEU A 392 18.24 -16.12 -5.75
CA LEU A 392 19.49 -15.36 -5.85
C LEU A 392 19.99 -14.93 -4.47
N GLY A 393 19.08 -14.44 -3.61
CA GLY A 393 19.41 -14.09 -2.24
C GLY A 393 19.92 -15.28 -1.41
N VAL A 394 19.33 -16.47 -1.59
CA VAL A 394 19.81 -17.71 -0.94
C VAL A 394 21.25 -18.01 -1.36
N ARG A 395 21.56 -17.98 -2.66
CA ARG A 395 22.92 -18.23 -3.18
C ARG A 395 23.93 -17.23 -2.62
N ILE A 396 23.57 -15.95 -2.55
CA ILE A 396 24.45 -14.91 -1.98
C ILE A 396 24.71 -15.18 -0.49
N VAL A 397 23.68 -15.52 0.28
CA VAL A 397 23.82 -15.81 1.72
C VAL A 397 24.69 -17.04 1.97
N GLN A 398 24.61 -18.05 1.10
CA GLN A 398 25.46 -19.26 1.14
C GLN A 398 26.90 -19.03 0.65
N GLY A 399 27.21 -17.87 0.07
CA GLY A 399 28.52 -17.57 -0.52
C GLY A 399 28.73 -18.18 -1.91
N GLU A 400 27.67 -18.66 -2.56
CA GLU A 400 27.70 -19.24 -3.91
C GLU A 400 27.67 -18.14 -4.99
N HIS A 401 28.59 -17.18 -4.90
CA HIS A 401 28.57 -15.96 -5.72
C HIS A 401 28.68 -16.23 -7.22
N ALA A 402 29.39 -17.28 -7.63
CA ALA A 402 29.51 -17.68 -9.04
C ALA A 402 28.17 -18.14 -9.65
N GLU A 403 27.37 -18.90 -8.88
CA GLU A 403 26.03 -19.31 -9.31
C GLU A 403 25.07 -18.12 -9.28
N ALA A 404 25.13 -17.31 -8.23
CA ALA A 404 24.36 -16.07 -8.14
C ALA A 404 24.58 -15.17 -9.37
N GLU A 405 25.83 -15.00 -9.81
CA GLU A 405 26.18 -14.22 -11.00
C GLU A 405 25.65 -14.85 -12.30
N ARG A 406 25.69 -16.19 -12.44
CA ARG A 406 25.03 -16.88 -13.57
C ARG A 406 23.53 -16.63 -13.59
N MET A 407 22.88 -16.63 -12.41
CA MET A 407 21.46 -16.38 -12.29
C MET A 407 21.09 -14.94 -12.67
N VAL A 408 21.85 -13.93 -12.21
CA VAL A 408 21.60 -12.52 -12.54
C VAL A 408 21.59 -12.29 -14.05
N ARG A 409 22.53 -12.88 -14.78
CA ARG A 409 22.58 -12.81 -16.26
C ARG A 409 21.33 -13.38 -16.94
N ARG A 410 20.67 -14.37 -16.34
CA ARG A 410 19.40 -14.94 -16.85
C ARG A 410 18.18 -14.09 -16.50
N VAL A 411 18.26 -13.33 -15.40
CA VAL A 411 17.16 -12.52 -14.86
C VAL A 411 17.12 -11.11 -15.50
N LEU A 412 18.29 -10.59 -15.90
CA LEU A 412 18.50 -9.28 -16.53
C LEU A 412 17.54 -8.90 -17.68
N PRO A 413 17.25 -9.78 -18.67
CA PRO A 413 16.34 -9.42 -19.76
C PRO A 413 14.88 -9.28 -19.33
N VAL A 414 14.52 -9.86 -18.19
CA VAL A 414 13.13 -9.93 -17.69
C VAL A 414 12.82 -8.76 -16.75
N THR A 415 13.80 -8.33 -15.95
CA THR A 415 13.65 -7.20 -15.01
C THR A 415 13.27 -5.90 -15.70
N GLY A 416 13.89 -5.59 -16.86
CA GLY A 416 13.61 -4.36 -17.62
C GLY A 416 12.21 -4.30 -18.25
N ARG A 417 11.42 -5.38 -18.21
CA ARG A 417 10.06 -5.45 -18.77
C ARG A 417 8.96 -5.32 -17.72
N ILE A 418 9.30 -5.36 -16.42
CA ILE A 418 8.33 -5.36 -15.32
C ILE A 418 8.35 -4.00 -14.63
N SER A 419 7.23 -3.29 -14.67
CA SER A 419 7.07 -1.98 -14.03
C SER A 419 6.72 -2.14 -12.54
N SER A 420 7.72 -2.46 -11.71
CA SER A 420 7.54 -2.54 -10.25
C SER A 420 8.80 -2.12 -9.48
N THR A 421 8.66 -1.09 -8.64
CA THR A 421 9.68 -0.61 -7.69
C THR A 421 10.05 -1.67 -6.65
N ARG A 422 9.13 -2.61 -6.36
CA ARG A 422 9.39 -3.72 -5.42
C ARG A 422 10.49 -4.66 -5.89
N THR A 423 10.69 -4.78 -7.21
CA THR A 423 11.82 -5.51 -7.78
C THR A 423 13.14 -4.86 -7.33
N VAL A 424 13.24 -3.54 -7.48
CA VAL A 424 14.42 -2.74 -7.06
C VAL A 424 14.64 -2.85 -5.55
N ASP A 425 13.58 -2.73 -4.75
CA ASP A 425 13.66 -2.85 -3.29
C ASP A 425 14.13 -4.24 -2.83
N ARG A 426 13.86 -5.30 -3.59
CA ARG A 426 14.34 -6.66 -3.30
C ARG A 426 15.78 -6.90 -3.76
N ILE A 427 16.22 -6.24 -4.84
CA ILE A 427 17.59 -6.35 -5.36
C ILE A 427 18.57 -5.54 -4.49
N ARG A 428 18.15 -4.38 -3.98
CA ARG A 428 19.03 -3.46 -3.23
C ARG A 428 19.74 -4.10 -2.02
N PRO A 429 19.07 -4.90 -1.15
CA PRO A 429 19.73 -5.63 -0.08
C PRO A 429 20.76 -6.67 -0.59
N LEU A 430 20.45 -7.34 -1.69
CA LEU A 430 21.36 -8.32 -2.31
C LEU A 430 22.63 -7.64 -2.84
N ALA A 431 22.48 -6.49 -3.50
CA ALA A 431 23.60 -5.70 -3.97
C ALA A 431 24.50 -5.23 -2.80
N ARG A 432 23.90 -4.80 -1.68
CA ARG A 432 24.65 -4.44 -0.47
C ARG A 432 25.45 -5.62 0.08
N ARG A 433 24.84 -6.80 0.14
CA ARG A 433 25.52 -8.02 0.61
C ARG A 433 26.65 -8.44 -0.32
N ALA A 434 26.41 -8.46 -1.64
CA ALA A 434 27.44 -8.77 -2.63
C ALA A 434 28.64 -7.80 -2.54
N ARG A 435 28.41 -6.50 -2.33
CA ARG A 435 29.48 -5.52 -2.08
C ARG A 435 30.28 -5.82 -0.81
N ALA A 436 29.61 -6.19 0.28
CA ALA A 436 30.28 -6.59 1.52
C ALA A 436 31.15 -7.84 1.33
N ASP A 437 30.77 -8.70 0.39
CA ASP A 437 31.49 -9.93 0.06
C ASP A 437 32.59 -9.70 -1.02
N ALA A 438 32.58 -8.57 -1.72
CA ALA A 438 33.45 -8.29 -2.87
C ALA A 438 34.95 -8.37 -2.55
N ALA A 439 35.36 -7.95 -1.35
CA ALA A 439 36.76 -8.05 -0.91
C ALA A 439 37.22 -9.51 -0.69
N ARG A 440 36.27 -10.45 -0.55
CA ARG A 440 36.53 -11.86 -0.24
C ARG A 440 36.42 -12.77 -1.46
N SER A 441 35.82 -12.30 -2.56
CA SER A 441 35.52 -13.12 -3.73
C SER A 441 35.43 -12.26 -5.00
N ALA A 442 36.21 -12.61 -6.03
CA ALA A 442 36.12 -11.96 -7.34
C ALA A 442 34.74 -12.18 -7.99
N ASP A 443 34.09 -13.31 -7.72
CA ASP A 443 32.71 -13.55 -8.14
C ASP A 443 31.73 -12.62 -7.42
N ALA A 444 31.94 -12.34 -6.13
CA ALA A 444 31.12 -11.38 -5.38
C ALA A 444 31.28 -9.95 -5.91
N ALA A 445 32.50 -9.55 -6.29
CA ALA A 445 32.75 -8.25 -6.90
C ALA A 445 32.00 -8.09 -8.24
N ARG A 446 32.11 -9.08 -9.14
CA ARG A 446 31.35 -9.09 -10.40
C ARG A 446 29.84 -9.07 -10.17
N LEU A 447 29.36 -9.86 -9.22
CA LEU A 447 27.95 -9.91 -8.86
C LEU A 447 27.44 -8.55 -8.36
N ALA A 448 28.23 -7.85 -7.53
CA ALA A 448 27.89 -6.52 -7.06
C ALA A 448 27.77 -5.53 -8.22
N GLU A 449 28.69 -5.55 -9.18
CA GLU A 449 28.63 -4.72 -10.40
C GLU A 449 27.38 -5.01 -11.23
N SER A 450 27.07 -6.29 -11.48
CA SER A 450 25.87 -6.71 -12.22
C SER A 450 24.57 -6.27 -11.54
N LEU A 451 24.49 -6.39 -10.20
CA LEU A 451 23.33 -5.94 -9.43
C LEU A 451 23.22 -4.40 -9.39
N ASP A 452 24.34 -3.69 -9.39
CA ASP A 452 24.35 -2.24 -9.44
C ASP A 452 23.89 -1.72 -10.80
N GLY A 453 24.30 -2.39 -11.89
CA GLY A 453 23.76 -2.14 -13.23
C GLY A 453 22.25 -2.29 -13.29
N LEU A 454 21.68 -3.29 -12.61
CA LEU A 454 20.23 -3.49 -12.52
C LEU A 454 19.50 -2.38 -11.74
N LEU A 455 20.17 -1.72 -10.79
CA LEU A 455 19.58 -0.65 -9.98
C LEU A 455 19.72 0.74 -10.63
N ALA A 456 20.58 0.87 -11.65
CA ALA A 456 20.83 2.10 -12.38
C ALA A 456 19.84 2.35 -13.55
N VAL A 457 19.05 1.34 -13.92
CA VAL A 457 17.94 1.38 -14.90
C VAL A 457 16.63 1.70 -14.19
#